data_AF-E4YAN5-F1
#
_entry.id   AF-E4YAN5-F1
#
_cell.length_a   1.000
_cell.length_b   1.000
_cell.length_c   1.000
_cell.angle_alpha   90.00
_cell.angle_beta   90.00
_cell.angle_gamma   90.00
#
_symmetry.space_group_name_H-M   'P 1'
#
loop_
_entity.id
_entity.type
_entity.pdbx_description
1 polymer ?
#
loop_
_entity_poly.entity_id
_entity_poly.type
_entity_poly.pdbx_seq_one_letter_code
_entity_poly.pdbx_strand_id
1 'polypeptide(L)' 'MEFKSAEEYADGDGFFYLLIEKKDGDAKFKTTAQEICDLYGKERNRYELQSEKDGTKEVVKYEQKYDYEYIRFNLTFL' A
#
# COMPACT_ATOMS: atom_id res chain seq x y z
N MET A 1 10.59 2.52 11.19
CA MET A 1 10.04 3.54 10.28
C MET A 1 9.07 4.42 11.07
N GLU A 2 9.19 5.74 10.98
CA GLU A 2 8.13 6.65 11.43
C GLU A 2 7.06 6.68 10.34
N PHE A 3 5.79 6.54 10.73
CA PHE A 3 4.68 6.61 9.78
C PHE A 3 4.55 8.05 9.26
N LYS A 4 4.48 8.21 7.94
CA LYS A 4 4.08 9.45 7.26
C LYS A 4 2.82 9.17 6.46
N SER A 5 1.94 10.18 6.37
CA SER A 5 0.76 10.09 5.51
C SER A 5 1.16 10.10 4.03
N ALA A 6 0.26 9.69 3.15
CA ALA A 6 0.45 9.86 1.71
C ALA A 6 0.22 11.32 1.26
N GLU A 7 -0.34 12.17 2.13
CA GLU A 7 -0.72 13.55 1.78
C GLU A 7 0.51 14.47 1.79
N GLU A 8 1.11 14.68 0.61
CA GLU A 8 2.32 15.51 0.46
C GLU A 8 2.15 16.95 1.01
N TYR A 9 0.94 17.52 0.90
CA TYR A 9 0.61 18.85 1.44
C TYR A 9 0.57 18.91 2.98
N ALA A 10 0.60 17.75 3.65
CA ALA A 10 0.57 17.61 5.11
C ALA A 10 1.86 16.94 5.64
N ASP A 11 3.02 17.24 5.03
CA ASP A 11 4.33 16.63 5.32
C ASP A 11 4.38 15.10 5.10
N GLY A 12 3.43 14.58 4.31
CA GLY A 12 3.41 13.20 3.85
C GLY A 12 4.54 12.88 2.89
N ASP A 13 4.74 11.59 2.62
CA ASP A 13 5.79 11.09 1.74
C ASP A 13 5.29 10.58 0.38
N GLY A 14 4.00 10.75 0.08
CA GLY A 14 3.39 10.34 -1.19
C GLY A 14 3.15 8.83 -1.31
N PHE A 15 3.39 8.05 -0.25
CA PHE A 15 3.22 6.60 -0.27
C PHE A 15 2.07 6.13 0.61
N PHE A 16 1.34 5.16 0.07
CA PHE A 16 0.43 4.32 0.84
C PHE A 16 1.15 3.05 1.28
N TYR A 17 0.98 2.72 2.55
CA TYR A 17 1.65 1.59 3.18
C TYR A 17 0.66 0.52 3.59
N LEU A 18 0.94 -0.73 3.22
CA LEU A 18 0.30 -1.90 3.80
C LEU A 18 1.32 -2.71 4.59
N LEU A 19 1.11 -2.79 5.90
CA LEU A 19 1.98 -3.51 6.82
C LEU A 19 1.23 -4.71 7.38
N ILE A 20 1.84 -5.89 7.29
CA ILE A 20 1.35 -7.12 7.91
C ILE A 20 2.43 -7.62 8.86
N GLU A 21 2.07 -7.77 10.13
CA GLU A 21 2.90 -8.37 11.15
C GLU A 21 2.31 -9.73 11.54
N LYS A 22 3.13 -10.78 11.50
CA LYS A 22 2.76 -12.07 12.09
C LYS A 22 3.55 -12.30 13.36
N LYS A 23 2.89 -12.96 14.31
CA LYS A 23 3.50 -13.41 15.55
C LYS A 23 4.58 -14.47 15.32
N ASP A 24 4.36 -15.36 14.34
CA ASP A 24 5.23 -16.51 14.05
C ASP A 24 5.42 -16.70 12.54
N GLY A 25 6.67 -16.84 12.10
CA GLY A 25 7.06 -17.14 10.71
C GLY A 25 7.13 -15.93 9.76
N ASP A 26 7.72 -16.14 8.58
CA ASP A 26 7.71 -15.15 7.50
C ASP A 26 6.31 -15.09 6.86
N ALA A 27 5.81 -13.88 6.61
CA ALA A 27 4.44 -13.65 6.12
C ALA A 27 4.44 -13.03 4.72
N LYS A 28 5.38 -13.43 3.86
CA LYS A 28 5.50 -12.84 2.53
C LYS A 28 4.17 -12.88 1.81
N PHE A 29 3.80 -11.75 1.23
CA PHE A 29 2.56 -11.61 0.50
C PHE A 29 2.81 -10.85 -0.79
N LYS A 30 1.94 -11.08 -1.75
CA LYS A 30 1.77 -10.22 -2.91
C LYS A 30 0.47 -9.47 -2.75
N THR A 31 0.38 -8.31 -3.37
CA THR A 31 -0.87 -7.58 -3.48
C THR A 31 -0.99 -7.01 -4.87
N THR A 32 -2.22 -6.89 -5.35
CA THR A 32 -2.50 -5.90 -6.39
C THR A 32 -3.02 -4.64 -5.73
N ALA A 33 -2.41 -3.49 -6.03
CA ALA A 33 -2.88 -2.18 -5.58
C ALA A 33 -3.62 -1.50 -6.72
N GLN A 34 -4.68 -0.75 -6.39
CA GLN A 34 -5.47 0.04 -7.32
C GLN A 34 -5.92 1.34 -6.66
N GLU A 35 -5.85 2.44 -7.41
CA GLU A 35 -6.42 3.72 -7.03
C GLU A 35 -7.91 3.79 -7.37
N ILE A 36 -8.71 4.37 -6.48
CA ILE A 36 -10.15 4.52 -6.63
C ILE A 36 -10.55 5.97 -6.36
N CYS A 37 -11.20 6.59 -7.34
CA CYS A 37 -11.77 7.92 -7.21
C CYS A 37 -13.14 7.85 -6.53
N ASP A 38 -13.34 8.64 -5.49
CA ASP A 38 -14.57 8.63 -4.70
C ASP A 38 -15.78 9.22 -5.43
N LEU A 39 -15.55 10.24 -6.26
CA LEU A 39 -16.60 10.98 -6.97
C LEU A 39 -17.32 10.13 -8.02
N TYR A 40 -16.60 9.22 -8.67
CA TYR A 40 -17.12 8.48 -9.83
C TYR A 40 -16.90 6.96 -9.76
N GLY A 41 -16.26 6.45 -8.70
CA GLY A 41 -15.95 5.02 -8.53
C GLY A 41 -14.98 4.47 -9.58
N LYS A 42 -14.21 5.34 -10.26
CA LYS A 42 -13.26 4.92 -11.29
C LYS A 42 -12.03 4.29 -10.66
N GLU A 43 -11.66 3.12 -11.15
CA GLU A 43 -10.44 2.44 -10.75
C GLU A 43 -9.32 2.73 -11.75
N ARG A 44 -8.11 3.02 -11.25
CA ARG A 44 -6.90 3.20 -12.06
C ARG A 44 -5.70 2.51 -11.44
N ASN A 45 -4.63 2.44 -12.23
CA ASN A 45 -3.28 2.22 -11.76
C ASN A 45 -3.08 0.86 -11.03
N ARG A 46 -3.46 -0.22 -11.71
CA ARG A 46 -3.35 -1.57 -11.16
C ARG A 46 -1.92 -2.09 -11.26
N TYR A 47 -1.26 -2.32 -10.12
CA TYR A 47 0.09 -2.90 -10.07
C TYR A 47 0.16 -4.07 -9.11
N GLU A 48 0.91 -5.10 -9.49
CA GLU A 48 1.34 -6.15 -8.57
C GLU A 48 2.56 -5.68 -7.79
N LEU A 49 2.51 -5.86 -6.47
CA LEU A 49 3.57 -5.51 -5.53
C LEU A 49 3.88 -6.73 -4.68
N GLN A 50 5.16 -6.94 -4.43
CA GLN A 50 5.66 -7.96 -3.52
C GLN A 50 6.04 -7.31 -2.19
N SER A 51 5.70 -7.95 -1.08
CA SER A 51 6.12 -7.48 0.24
C SER A 51 7.63 -7.58 0.42
N GLU A 52 8.18 -6.59 1.12
CA GLU A 52 9.56 -6.56 1.58
C GLU A 52 9.60 -6.62 3.11
N LYS A 53 10.63 -7.26 3.65
CA LYS A 53 10.80 -7.40 5.09
C LYS A 53 11.33 -6.12 5.71
N ASP A 54 10.59 -5.57 6.67
CA ASP A 54 10.98 -4.44 7.52
C ASP A 54 10.88 -4.86 9.00
N GLY A 55 12.00 -5.31 9.55
CA GLY A 55 12.06 -5.85 10.92
C GLY A 55 11.23 -7.13 11.07
N THR A 56 10.19 -7.08 11.91
CA THR A 56 9.21 -8.16 12.15
C THR A 56 8.01 -8.12 11.19
N LYS A 57 7.98 -7.13 10.29
CA LYS A 57 6.84 -6.84 9.43
C LYS A 57 7.17 -7.12 7.97
N GLU A 58 6.15 -7.46 7.21
CA GLU A 58 6.18 -7.47 5.76
C GLU A 58 5.43 -6.21 5.27
N VAL A 59 6.06 -5.44 4.40
CA VAL A 59 5.60 -4.11 3.99
C VAL A 59 5.49 -4.03 2.48
N VAL A 60 4.40 -3.44 1.99
CA VAL A 60 4.28 -2.97 0.62
C VAL A 60 4.12 -1.46 0.63
N LYS A 61 4.88 -0.79 -0.25
CA LYS A 61 4.78 0.64 -0.51
C LYS A 61 4.13 0.85 -1.87
N TYR A 62 3.14 1.72 -1.93
CA TYR A 62 2.46 2.11 -3.15
C TYR A 62 2.59 3.62 -3.35
N GLU A 63 3.24 4.02 -4.44
CA GLU A 63 3.34 5.42 -4.85
C GLU A 63 2.05 5.81 -5.57
N GLN A 64 1.36 6.83 -5.05
CA GLN A 64 0.18 7.37 -5.72
C GLN A 64 0.58 7.99 -7.06
N LYS A 65 -0.15 7.67 -8.15
CA LYS A 65 0.09 8.28 -9.47
C LYS A 65 -1.02 9.19 -9.93
N TYR A 66 -2.25 8.99 -9.45
CA TYR A 66 -3.36 9.91 -9.66
C TYR A 66 -3.87 10.39 -8.30
N ASP A 67 -4.42 11.60 -8.27
CA ASP A 67 -5.01 12.23 -7.07
C ASP A 67 -6.34 11.56 -6.64
N TYR A 68 -6.39 10.22 -6.68
CA TYR A 68 -7.53 9.41 -6.28
C TYR A 68 -7.44 9.11 -4.79
N GLU A 69 -8.56 9.25 -4.11
CA GLU A 69 -8.65 9.37 -2.65
C GLU A 69 -8.42 8.04 -1.92
N TYR A 70 -8.65 6.90 -2.59
CA TYR A 70 -8.60 5.58 -1.97
C TYR A 70 -7.67 4.62 -2.70
N ILE A 71 -6.93 3.81 -1.93
CA ILE A 71 -6.15 2.69 -2.44
C ILE A 71 -6.76 1.37 -1.97
N ARG A 72 -7.07 0.48 -2.91
CA ARG A 72 -7.48 -0.90 -2.61
C ARG A 72 -6.30 -1.85 -2.79
N PHE A 73 -5.99 -2.61 -1.75
CA PHE A 73 -5.03 -3.70 -1.77
C PHE A 73 -5.76 -5.04 -1.79
N ASN A 74 -5.56 -5.85 -2.84
CA ASN A 74 -6.05 -7.23 -2.89
C ASN A 74 -4.89 -8.18 -2.58
N LEU A 75 -4.91 -8.74 -1.37
CA LEU A 75 -3.84 -9.56 -0.80
C LEU A 75 -3.87 -11.01 -1.27
N THR A 76 -2.68 -11.55 -1.52
CA THR A 76 -2.41 -12.98 -1.72
C THR A 76 -1.23 -13.38 -0.84
N PHE A 77 -1.44 -14.25 0.14
CA PHE A 77 -0.35 -14.81 0.95
C PHE A 77 0.41 -15.89 0.16
N LEU A 78 1.74 -15.91 0.29
CA LEU A 78 2.62 -16.88 -0.36
C LEU A 78 3.03 -18.01 0.58
#